data_AF-A0A258BDX6-F1
#
_entry.id   AF-A0A258BDX6-F1
#
_cell.length_a   1.000
_cell.length_b   1.000
_cell.length_c   1.000
_cell.angle_alpha   90.00
_cell.angle_beta   90.00
_cell.angle_gamma   90.00
#
_symmetry.space_group_name_H-M   'P 1'
#
loop_
_entity.id
_entity.type
_entity.pdbx_description
1 polymer ?
#
loop_
_entity_poly.entity_id
_entity_poly.type
_entity_poly.pdbx_seq_one_letter_code
_entity_poly.pdbx_strand_id
1 'polypeptide(L)' 'MVSLQYDLSSESESDAFFGAFFKFVEAAAVQDADAISIHSDPAGDHQVKVITFEDAGLADQFETYWSQRRRWLGL' A
#
# COMPACT_ATOMS: atom_id res chain seq x y z
N MET A 1 -15.74 2.03 2.11
CA MET A 1 -14.73 1.51 1.18
C MET A 1 -14.04 2.68 0.47
N VAL A 2 -12.72 2.77 0.63
CA VAL A 2 -11.83 3.80 0.07
C VAL A 2 -10.74 3.10 -0.72
N SER A 3 -10.49 3.51 -1.96
CA SER A 3 -9.42 2.95 -2.79
C SER A 3 -8.32 3.98 -3.01
N LEU A 4 -7.07 3.60 -2.71
CA LEU A 4 -5.87 4.39 -2.94
C LEU A 4 -5.07 3.77 -4.08
N GLN A 5 -4.61 4.61 -5.01
CA GLN A 5 -3.77 4.20 -6.14
C GLN A 5 -2.35 4.70 -5.93
N TYR A 6 -1.39 3.80 -6.13
CA TYR A 6 0.04 4.07 -6.04
C TYR A 6 0.69 3.75 -7.38
N ASP A 7 1.35 4.74 -7.94
CA ASP A 7 2.21 4.61 -9.11
C ASP A 7 3.64 4.37 -8.63
N LEU A 8 4.15 3.16 -8.88
CA LEU A 8 5.47 2.73 -8.46
C LEU A 8 6.40 2.68 -9.68
N SER A 9 7.55 3.35 -9.54
CA SER A 9 8.49 3.65 -10.62
C SER A 9 9.51 2.53 -10.88
N SER A 10 9.58 1.50 -10.04
CA SER A 10 10.53 0.40 -10.18
C SER A 10 10.09 -0.88 -9.48
N GLU A 11 10.68 -2.01 -9.87
CA GLU A 11 10.50 -3.29 -9.17
C GLU A 11 10.93 -3.22 -7.70
N SER A 12 12.04 -2.54 -7.40
CA SER A 12 12.50 -2.36 -6.02
C SER A 12 11.53 -1.54 -5.16
N GLU A 13 10.90 -0.51 -5.74
CA GLU A 13 9.85 0.25 -5.07
C GLU A 13 8.60 -0.61 -4.83
N SER A 14 8.24 -1.45 -5.81
CA SER A 14 7.14 -2.42 -5.71
C SER A 14 7.35 -3.44 -4.59
N ASP A 15 8.54 -4.03 -4.48
CA ASP A 15 8.89 -4.95 -3.39
C ASP A 15 8.86 -4.24 -2.03
N ALA A 16 9.40 -3.03 -1.95
CA ALA A 16 9.36 -2.22 -0.73
C ALA A 16 7.93 -1.87 -0.31
N PHE A 17 7.06 -1.59 -1.29
CA PHE A 17 5.64 -1.33 -1.10
C PHE A 17 4.90 -2.54 -0.57
N PHE A 18 5.06 -3.72 -1.18
CA PHE A 18 4.46 -4.95 -0.67
C PHE A 18 4.92 -5.27 0.74
N GLY A 19 6.23 -5.14 1.02
CA GLY A 19 6.75 -5.33 2.37
C GLY A 19 6.16 -4.35 3.40
N ALA A 20 5.91 -3.11 2.99
CA ALA A 20 5.24 -2.10 3.82
C ALA A 20 3.77 -2.47 4.04
N PHE A 21 3.06 -2.82 2.97
CA PHE A 21 1.67 -3.23 3.00
C PHE A 21 1.44 -4.43 3.91
N PHE A 22 2.20 -5.53 3.75
CA PHE A 22 2.04 -6.70 4.62
C PHE A 22 2.35 -6.41 6.08
N LYS A 23 3.34 -5.56 6.38
CA LYS A 23 3.61 -5.14 7.75
C LYS A 23 2.50 -4.28 8.34
N PHE A 24 1.91 -3.40 7.53
CA PHE A 24 0.78 -2.60 7.95
C PHE A 24 -0.44 -3.48 8.20
N VAL A 25 -0.75 -4.39 7.28
CA VAL A 25 -1.84 -5.36 7.44
C VAL A 25 -1.57 -6.26 8.63
N GLU A 26 -0.36 -6.76 8.87
CA GLU A 26 -0.04 -7.56 10.07
C GLU A 26 -0.29 -6.78 11.37
N ALA A 27 0.07 -5.49 11.41
CA ALA A 27 -0.19 -4.62 12.56
C ALA A 27 -1.69 -4.28 12.71
N ALA A 28 -2.41 -4.11 11.60
CA ALA A 28 -3.84 -3.79 11.55
C ALA A 28 -4.76 -5.01 11.68
N ALA A 29 -4.31 -6.20 11.29
CA ALA A 29 -5.01 -7.49 11.34
C ALA A 29 -5.22 -8.00 12.77
N VAL A 30 -4.60 -7.34 13.75
CA VAL A 30 -5.03 -7.45 15.16
C VAL A 30 -6.50 -6.98 15.32
N GLN A 31 -7.05 -6.24 14.34
CA GLN A 31 -8.39 -5.66 14.41
C GLN A 31 -9.36 -6.12 13.29
N ASP A 32 -8.98 -6.18 12.01
CA ASP A 32 -9.81 -6.80 10.94
C ASP A 32 -9.04 -6.90 9.60
N ALA A 33 -8.67 -8.09 9.15
CA ALA A 33 -7.83 -8.30 7.95
C ALA A 33 -8.64 -8.44 6.65
N ASP A 34 -9.93 -8.78 6.73
CA ASP A 34 -10.80 -8.99 5.58
C ASP A 34 -11.19 -7.66 4.88
N ALA A 35 -10.87 -6.54 5.51
CA ALA A 35 -11.18 -5.18 5.09
C ALA A 35 -10.21 -4.58 4.06
N ILE A 36 -9.11 -5.28 3.69
CA ILE A 36 -8.03 -4.71 2.89
C ILE A 36 -7.68 -5.61 1.70
N SER A 37 -7.83 -5.09 0.47
CA SER A 37 -7.50 -5.81 -0.77
C SER A 37 -6.51 -5.03 -1.64
N ILE A 38 -5.63 -5.74 -2.34
CA ILE A 38 -4.65 -5.16 -3.26
C ILE A 38 -4.80 -5.73 -4.67
N HIS A 39 -4.89 -4.84 -5.65
CA HIS A 39 -4.86 -5.17 -7.08
C HIS A 39 -3.59 -4.58 -7.70
N SER A 40 -2.96 -5.32 -8.59
CA SER A 40 -1.76 -4.90 -9.33
C SER A 40 -2.07 -4.92 -10.81
N ASP A 41 -1.87 -3.79 -11.48
CA ASP A 41 -1.84 -3.73 -12.94
C ASP A 41 -0.38 -3.69 -13.42
N PRO A 42 0.14 -4.78 -14.00
CA PRO A 42 1.50 -4.84 -14.53
C PRO A 42 1.63 -4.28 -15.96
N ALA A 43 0.56 -3.75 -16.56
CA ALA A 43 0.59 -3.26 -17.93
C ALA A 43 1.14 -1.82 -18.01
N GLY A 44 2.47 -1.67 -18.14
CA GLY A 44 3.14 -0.38 -18.38
C GLY A 44 4.58 -0.34 -17.87
N ASP A 45 5.30 0.76 -18.15
CA ASP A 45 6.61 1.06 -17.54
C ASP A 45 6.51 1.30 -16.02
N HIS A 46 5.30 1.59 -15.54
CA HIS A 46 4.99 1.91 -14.15
C HIS A 46 4.11 0.81 -13.55
N GLN A 47 4.42 0.36 -12.34
CA GLN A 47 3.62 -0.64 -11.64
C GLN A 47 2.54 0.06 -10.83
N VAL A 48 1.29 -0.02 -11.27
CA VAL A 48 0.16 0.58 -10.55
C VAL A 48 -0.38 -0.42 -9.53
N LYS A 49 -0.43 0.01 -8.26
CA LYS A 49 -1.03 -0.75 -7.17
C LYS A 49 -2.26 -0.01 -6.67
N VAL A 50 -3.39 -0.70 -6.61
CA VAL A 50 -4.63 -0.18 -6.03
C VAL A 50 -4.91 -0.94 -4.76
N ILE A 51 -5.00 -0.24 -3.62
CA ILE A 51 -5.40 -0.83 -2.35
C ILE A 51 -6.78 -0.31 -1.99
N THR A 52 -7.70 -1.21 -1.66
CA THR A 52 -9.03 -0.86 -1.15
C THR A 52 -9.13 -1.18 0.33
N PHE A 53 -9.50 -0.19 1.12
CA PHE A 53 -9.73 -0.26 2.56
C PHE A 53 -11.24 -0.16 2.83
N GLU A 54 -11.74 -0.82 3.87
CA GLU A 54 -13.13 -0.69 4.30
C GLU A 54 -13.43 0.70 4.89
N ASP A 55 -12.50 1.20 5.71
CA ASP A 55 -12.58 2.46 6.46
C ASP A 55 -11.58 3.52 5.98
N ALA A 56 -11.97 4.79 6.04
CA ALA A 56 -11.13 5.93 5.63
C ALA A 56 -9.95 6.15 6.59
N GLY A 57 -10.12 5.88 7.89
CA GLY A 57 -9.05 6.00 8.87
C GLY A 57 -7.92 4.99 8.63
N LEU A 58 -8.22 3.79 8.13
CA LEU A 58 -7.19 2.82 7.73
C LEU A 58 -6.45 3.28 6.46
N ALA A 59 -7.17 3.86 5.50
CA ALA A 59 -6.58 4.41 4.29
C ALA A 59 -5.59 5.55 4.62
N ASP A 60 -5.99 6.52 5.45
CA ASP A 60 -5.15 7.64 5.87
C ASP A 60 -3.91 7.18 6.67
N GLN A 61 -4.09 6.17 7.53
CA GLN A 61 -2.98 5.57 8.29
C GLN A 61 -1.96 4.90 7.37
N PHE A 62 -2.43 4.12 6.39
CA PHE A 62 -1.54 3.47 5.43
C PHE A 62 -0.84 4.49 4.54
N GLU A 63 -1.55 5.50 4.03
CA GLU A 63 -0.96 6.56 3.20
C GLU A 63 0.15 7.30 3.97
N THR A 64 -0.12 7.66 5.23
CA THR A 64 0.85 8.31 6.11
C THR A 64 2.07 7.42 6.36
N TYR A 65 1.83 6.14 6.67
CA TYR A 65 2.89 5.15 6.91
C TYR A 65 3.76 4.94 5.66
N TRP A 66 3.14 4.74 4.51
CA TRP A 66 3.84 4.52 3.25
C TRP A 66 4.63 5.75 2.83
N SER A 67 4.05 6.95 2.92
CA SER A 67 4.75 8.21 2.61
C SER A 67 6.01 8.40 3.45
N GLN A 68 5.93 8.15 4.76
CA GLN A 68 7.09 8.21 5.66
C GLN A 68 8.15 7.16 5.30
N ARG A 69 7.73 5.93 5.04
CA ARG A 69 8.63 4.82 4.71
C ARG A 69 9.31 5.01 3.36
N ARG A 70 8.58 5.45 2.35
CA ARG A 70 9.09 5.77 1.01
C ARG A 70 10.20 6.82 1.09
N ARG A 71 9.96 7.90 1.84
CA ARG A 71 10.97 8.93 2.10
C ARG A 71 12.21 8.38 2.82
N TRP A 72 12.03 7.48 3.78
CA TRP A 72 13.15 6.85 4.51
C TRP A 72 14.00 5.94 3.63
N LEU A 73 13.40 5.33 2.60
CA LEU A 73 14.08 4.47 1.63
C LEU A 73 14.74 5.26 0.50
N GLY A 74 14.48 6.57 0.39
CA GLY A 74 15.01 7.41 -0.70
C GLY A 74 14.34 7.14 -2.06
N LEU A 75 13.09 6.65 -2.04
CA LEU A 75 12.25 6.35 -3.20
C LEU A 75 11.28 7.51 -3.54
#